data_AF-A0A957JI69-F1
#
_entry.id   AF-A0A957JI69-F1
#
_cell.length_a   1.000
_cell.length_b   1.000
_cell.length_c   1.000
_cell.angle_alpha   90.00
_cell.angle_beta   90.00
_cell.angle_gamma   90.00
#
_symmetry.space_group_name_H-M   'P 1'
#
loop_
_entity.id
_entity.type
_entity.pdbx_description
1 polymer ?
#
loop_
_entity_poly.entity_id
_entity_poly.type
_entity_poly.pdbx_seq_one_letter_code
_entity_poly.pdbx_strand_id
1 'polypeptide(L)'
;FLLALFTMAVRETLDPDMWWHLRTGEYILQEGLPRQDIFSFTVPDHAWVTHEWLSQLFMWLVYQVGGLPGLIVVFAAIITLT
;
A
#
# COMPACT_ATOMS: atom_id res chain seq x y z
N PHE A 1 -1.94 27.66 3.87
CA PHE A 1 -1.95 26.93 2.59
C PHE A 1 -1.68 25.44 2.80
N LEU A 2 -0.50 25.03 3.29
CA LEU A 2 -0.19 23.62 3.56
C LEU A 2 -1.18 22.91 4.50
N LEU A 3 -1.60 23.58 5.59
CA LEU A 3 -2.60 23.02 6.50
C LEU A 3 -3.94 22.74 5.78
N ALA A 4 -4.37 23.62 4.88
CA ALA A 4 -5.60 23.43 4.12
C ALA A 4 -5.47 22.25 3.15
N LEU A 5 -4.34 22.13 2.45
CA LEU A 5 -4.05 20.99 1.56
C LEU A 5 -4.03 19.67 2.33
N PHE A 6 -3.35 19.62 3.48
CA PHE A 6 -3.31 18.44 4.33
C PHE A 6 -4.71 18.03 4.78
N THR A 7 -5.52 18.97 5.28
CA THR A 7 -6.90 18.67 5.72
C THR A 7 -7.80 18.16 4.58
N MET A 8 -7.57 18.60 3.34
CA MET A 8 -8.31 18.09 2.17
C MET A 8 -7.84 16.70 1.73
N ALA A 9 -6.57 16.38 1.96
CA ALA A 9 -5.96 15.09 1.61
C ALA A 9 -6.24 14.00 2.66
N VAL A 10 -6.48 14.36 3.92
CA VAL A 10 -6.91 13.43 4.97
C VAL A 10 -8.36 13.02 4.72
N ARG A 11 -8.54 11.95 3.95
CA ARG A 11 -9.83 11.32 3.67
C ARG A 11 -9.66 9.81 3.57
N GLU A 12 -10.74 9.10 3.81
CA GLU A 12 -10.75 7.64 3.66
C GLU A 12 -10.45 7.24 2.21
N THR A 13 -9.64 6.20 2.05
CA THR A 13 -9.36 5.62 0.74
C THR A 13 -10.48 4.64 0.37
N LEU A 14 -11.11 4.89 -0.78
CA LEU A 14 -12.14 4.02 -1.37
C LEU A 14 -11.56 3.05 -2.40
N ASP A 15 -10.24 2.90 -2.44
CA ASP A 15 -9.57 2.02 -3.38
C ASP A 15 -9.80 0.55 -2.97
N PRO A 16 -10.52 -0.24 -3.78
CA PRO A 16 -10.74 -1.65 -3.50
C PRO A 16 -9.42 -2.45 -3.47
N ASP A 17 -8.39 -2.00 -4.20
CA ASP A 17 -7.11 -2.69 -4.33
C ASP A 17 -6.18 -2.45 -3.13
N MET A 18 -6.56 -1.57 -2.20
CA MET A 18 -5.77 -1.29 -0.98
C MET A 18 -5.42 -2.56 -0.20
N TRP A 19 -6.36 -3.51 -0.10
CA TRP A 19 -6.12 -4.77 0.60
C TRP A 19 -5.11 -5.65 -0.14
N TRP A 20 -5.10 -5.62 -1.47
CA TRP A 20 -4.11 -6.32 -2.28
C TRP A 20 -2.72 -5.75 -2.03
N HIS A 21 -2.57 -4.42 -1.99
CA HIS A 21 -1.31 -3.77 -1.68
C HIS A 21 -0.79 -4.13 -0.29
N LEU A 22 -1.66 -4.12 0.72
CA LEU A 22 -1.28 -4.48 2.09
C LEU A 22 -0.86 -5.95 2.20
N ARG A 23 -1.63 -6.86 1.60
CA ARG A 23 -1.32 -8.30 1.61
C ARG A 23 -0.05 -8.60 0.82
N THR A 24 0.19 -7.89 -0.27
CA THR A 24 1.45 -8.02 -1.02
C THR A 24 2.63 -7.50 -0.20
N GLY A 25 2.49 -6.35 0.46
CA GLY A 25 3.53 -5.79 1.34
C GLY A 25 3.86 -6.71 2.53
N GLU A 26 2.84 -7.32 3.13
CA GLU A 26 2.99 -8.34 4.16
C GLU A 26 3.77 -9.55 3.65
N TYR A 27 3.38 -10.07 2.48
CA TYR A 27 4.06 -11.19 1.85
C TYR A 27 5.51 -10.86 1.54
N ILE A 28 5.79 -9.67 0.98
CA ILE A 28 7.16 -9.22 0.68
C ILE A 28 8.02 -9.16 1.94
N LEU A 29 7.47 -8.70 3.07
CA LEU A 29 8.21 -8.65 4.33
C LEU A 29 8.57 -10.06 4.85
N GLN A 30 7.68 -11.05 4.64
CA GLN A 30 7.82 -12.40 5.19
C GLN A 30 8.63 -13.33 4.27
N GLU A 31 8.31 -13.33 2.98
CA GLU A 31 8.77 -14.32 1.99
C GLU A 31 9.65 -13.71 0.89
N GLY A 32 9.73 -12.38 0.81
CA GLY A 32 10.43 -11.65 -0.25
C GLY A 32 9.58 -11.40 -1.50
N LEU A 33 10.23 -10.94 -2.57
CA LEU A 33 9.52 -10.52 -3.79
C LEU A 33 8.83 -11.71 -4.49
N PRO A 34 7.50 -11.68 -4.68
CA PRO A 34 6.80 -12.74 -5.37
C PRO A 34 7.23 -12.76 -6.85
N ARG A 35 7.39 -13.97 -7.40
CA ARG A 35 7.69 -14.20 -8.82
C ARG A 35 6.48 -14.66 -9.62
N GLN A 36 5.40 -14.99 -8.91
CA GLN A 36 4.19 -15.58 -9.45
C GLN A 36 2.98 -14.88 -8.82
N ASP A 37 1.82 -14.98 -9.47
CA ASP A 37 0.58 -14.37 -9.00
C ASP A 37 -0.03 -15.17 -7.84
N ILE A 38 0.48 -14.92 -6.64
CA ILE A 38 0.12 -15.60 -5.38
C ILE A 38 -1.35 -15.41 -4.95
N PHE A 39 -2.06 -14.47 -5.55
CA PHE A 39 -3.44 -14.13 -5.17
C PHE A 39 -4.45 -14.48 -6.29
N SER A 40 -3.98 -14.87 -7.47
CA SER A 40 -4.85 -15.33 -8.56
C SER A 40 -5.41 -16.72 -8.29
N PHE A 41 -6.75 -16.82 -8.33
CA PHE A 41 -7.44 -18.10 -8.18
C PHE A 41 -7.41 -18.95 -9.46
N THR A 42 -7.37 -18.32 -10.64
CA THR A 42 -7.50 -19.01 -11.93
C THR A 42 -6.17 -19.34 -12.59
N VAL A 43 -5.13 -18.55 -12.33
CA VAL A 43 -3.81 -18.67 -12.96
C VAL A 43 -2.66 -18.47 -11.95
N PRO A 44 -2.52 -19.34 -10.94
CA PRO A 44 -1.53 -19.16 -9.87
C PRO A 44 -0.07 -19.22 -10.35
N ASP A 45 0.20 -19.94 -11.45
CA ASP A 45 1.56 -20.08 -12.01
C ASP A 45 1.94 -18.92 -12.95
N HIS A 46 1.09 -17.90 -13.10
CA HIS A 46 1.38 -16.76 -13.96
C HIS A 46 2.54 -15.95 -13.38
N ALA A 47 3.56 -15.68 -14.21
CA ALA A 47 4.69 -14.86 -13.80
C ALA A 47 4.22 -13.43 -13.51
N TRP A 48 4.44 -12.98 -12.28
CA TRP A 48 4.08 -11.64 -11.85
C TRP A 48 5.33 -10.85 -11.47
N VAL A 49 5.45 -9.63 -12.01
CA VAL A 49 6.49 -8.68 -11.65
C VAL A 49 5.84 -7.59 -10.81
N THR A 50 6.10 -7.62 -9.50
CA THR A 50 5.60 -6.62 -8.55
C THR A 50 6.39 -5.32 -8.69
N HIS A 51 5.98 -4.46 -9.62
CA HIS A 51 6.64 -3.18 -9.88
C HIS A 51 6.49 -2.17 -8.72
N GLU A 52 5.47 -2.31 -7.88
CA GLU A 52 5.20 -1.42 -6.74
C GLU A 52 5.71 -1.97 -5.39
N TRP A 53 6.61 -2.95 -5.42
CA TRP A 53 7.00 -3.70 -4.22
C TRP A 53 7.46 -2.81 -3.05
N LEU A 54 8.19 -1.72 -3.33
CA LEU A 54 8.70 -0.82 -2.29
C LEU A 54 7.56 -0.03 -1.65
N SER A 55 6.62 0.46 -2.45
CA SER A 55 5.44 1.16 -1.97
C SER A 55 4.55 0.25 -1.13
N GLN A 56 4.36 -0.99 -1.58
CA GLN A 56 3.56 -2.00 -0.87
C GLN A 56 4.21 -2.40 0.46
N LEU A 57 5.53 -2.61 0.48
CA LEU A 57 6.29 -2.85 1.70
C LEU A 57 6.18 -1.66 2.67
N PHE A 58 6.35 -0.44 2.17
CA PHE A 58 6.21 0.78 2.97
C PHE A 58 4.80 0.93 3.55
N MET A 59 3.75 0.72 2.73
CA MET A 59 2.36 0.70 3.18
C MET A 59 2.15 -0.31 4.31
N TRP A 60 2.65 -1.53 4.16
CA TRP A 60 2.52 -2.55 5.19
C TRP A 60 3.20 -2.15 6.51
N LEU A 61 4.41 -1.56 6.44
CA LEU A 61 5.11 -1.09 7.64
C LEU A 61 4.38 0.05 8.35
N VAL A 62 3.80 0.99 7.61
CA VAL A 62 2.97 2.06 8.19
C VAL A 62 1.70 1.49 8.80
N TYR A 63 1.07 0.53 8.12
CA TYR A 63 -0.14 -0.13 8.58
C TYR A 63 0.07 -0.89 9.89
N GLN A 64 1.22 -1.54 10.08
CA GLN A 64 1.58 -2.23 11.33
C GLN A 64 1.58 -1.30 12.55
N VAL A 65 1.92 -0.02 12.37
CA VAL A 65 2.02 0.96 13.46
C VAL A 65 0.71 1.71 13.67
N GLY A 66 0.08 2.16 12.58
CA GLY A 66 -1.04 3.11 12.65
C GLY A 66 -2.34 2.65 11.99
N GLY A 67 -2.39 1.41 11.47
CA GLY A 67 -3.53 0.91 10.70
C GLY A 67 -3.86 1.78 9.49
N LEU A 68 -5.13 1.76 9.06
CA LEU A 68 -5.64 2.62 7.99
C LEU A 68 -5.49 4.12 8.29
N PRO A 69 -5.75 4.63 9.53
CA PRO A 69 -5.51 6.04 9.83
C PRO A 69 -4.05 6.47 9.62
N GLY A 70 -3.09 5.60 9.98
CA GLY A 70 -1.67 5.84 9.76
C GLY A 70 -1.34 6.03 8.28
N LEU A 71 -1.89 5.18 7.41
CA LEU A 71 -1.74 5.31 5.95
C LEU A 71 -2.32 6.62 5.43
N ILE A 72 -3.53 6.98 5.86
CA ILE A 72 -4.19 8.22 5.44
C ILE A 72 -3.33 9.44 5.80
N VAL A 73 -2.82 9.50 7.03
CA VAL A 73 -1.98 10.60 7.49
C VAL A 73 -0.67 10.67 6.71
N VAL A 74 -0.01 9.54 6.49
CA VAL A 74 1.25 9.48 5.72
C VAL A 74 1.06 9.91 4.28
N PHE A 75 0.03 9.42 3.59
CA PHE A 75 -0.24 9.83 2.21
C PHE A 75 -0.66 11.29 2.12
N ALA A 76 -1.48 11.79 3.04
CA ALA A 76 -1.83 13.21 3.10
C ALA A 76 -0.59 14.08 3.31
N ALA A 77 0.37 13.64 4.14
CA ALA A 77 1.63 14.33 4.33
C ALA A 77 2.48 14.33 3.04
N ILE A 78 2.60 13.18 2.35
CA ILE A 78 3.33 13.08 1.08
C ILE A 78 2.73 14.06 0.04
N ILE A 79 1.41 14.03 -0.15
CA ILE A 79 0.69 14.93 -1.07
C ILE A 79 0.93 16.41 -0.73
N THR A 80 1.03 16.74 0.56
CA THR A 80 1.25 18.12 1.01
C THR A 80 2.69 18.60 0.78
N LEU A 81 3.65 17.68 0.75
CA LEU A 81 5.09 17.97 0.70
C LEU A 81 5.69 17.90 -0.71
N THR A 82 4.97 17.34 -1.68
CA THR A 82 5.33 17.32 -3.11
C THR A 82 4.65 18.45 -3.87
#